data_AF-A0A935HMZ2-F1
#
_entry.id   AF-A0A935HMZ2-F1
#
_cell.length_a   1.000
_cell.length_b   1.000
_cell.length_c   1.000
_cell.angle_alpha   90.00
_cell.angle_beta   90.00
_cell.angle_gamma   90.00
#
_symmetry.space_group_name_H-M   'P 1'
#
loop_
_entity.id
_entity.type
_entity.pdbx_description
1 polymer ?
#
loop_
_entity_poly.entity_id
_entity_poly.type
_entity_poly.pdbx_seq_one_letter_code
_entity_poly.pdbx_strand_id
1 'polypeptide(L)'
;MLHLNSACRYFYYNGTADFRKGAYGLSGPVRNEMQQDVLSGDVFIFIGRRGNKIKLLQWDSDGFALYEKGLEQGTFERPPASHNDHFCITSQQLQFIFQGVILKTVRQKSGLPANNSTIAILSEIPVNTAFQAIISMIFVLPVNILQTVSHIASGNSFIDYKILFEQERSHNIELRLQIQSLQLQLAELKKMLFGGRAEKFVTANATAVSQPELFPDDKLGQIDVVKTTLVKEYQKQQTKLTVKHPGRNPLPESLRREVIELMPKEDVKGLHPVGKEITEKLEYRPGELFVKQYVRPEYIKPSNDGLNASRIIASLPAMPLEKSVAGASLLTHLLVSKFVDPSAVYRQLAIFKRQNVNINHSTVSGWIKDAMRLIEPVYDLHCWQVLNTNYLNVDETTIKVLDKDKNKPHIQDTIGCITIRNEN
;
A
#
# COMPACT_ATOMS: atom_id res chain seq x y z
N MET A 1 24.02 18.13 -5.93
CA MET A 1 24.35 18.13 -4.47
C MET A 1 23.07 18.44 -3.72
N LEU A 2 22.81 17.78 -2.59
CA LEU A 2 21.78 18.25 -1.66
C LEU A 2 22.18 19.64 -1.17
N HIS A 3 21.36 20.66 -1.45
CA HIS A 3 21.58 21.99 -0.92
C HIS A 3 21.06 22.02 0.53
N LEU A 4 21.97 22.00 1.50
CA LEU A 4 21.61 22.07 2.92
C LEU A 4 21.29 23.52 3.27
N ASN A 5 20.04 23.80 3.66
CA ASN A 5 19.60 25.13 4.05
C ASN A 5 20.00 25.43 5.50
N SER A 6 20.72 26.52 5.72
CA SER A 6 21.10 26.98 7.06
C SER A 6 19.90 27.44 7.93
N ALA A 7 18.74 27.69 7.33
CA ALA A 7 17.51 28.02 8.07
C ALA A 7 16.77 26.78 8.60
N CYS A 8 17.07 25.58 8.08
CA CYS A 8 16.45 24.35 8.56
C CYS A 8 17.15 23.86 9.82
N ARG A 9 16.37 23.31 10.76
CA ARG A 9 16.93 22.62 11.94
C ARG A 9 17.17 21.16 11.58
N TYR A 10 18.35 20.67 11.94
CA TYR A 10 18.78 19.31 11.68
C TYR A 10 18.86 18.54 12.99
N PHE A 11 18.05 17.50 13.13
CA PHE A 11 18.05 16.65 14.31
C PHE A 11 18.71 15.31 14.00
N TYR A 12 19.78 15.01 14.72
CA TYR A 12 20.47 13.73 14.64
C TYR A 12 19.87 12.75 15.64
N TYR A 13 19.43 11.60 15.14
CA TYR A 13 18.91 10.52 15.96
C TYR A 13 20.04 9.62 16.47
N ASN A 14 20.15 9.48 17.80
CA ASN A 14 21.24 8.76 18.47
C ASN A 14 21.00 7.23 18.53
N GLY A 15 19.75 6.78 18.39
CA GLY A 15 19.38 5.37 18.45
C GLY A 15 19.68 4.56 17.18
N THR A 16 19.30 3.28 17.20
CA THR A 16 19.43 2.39 16.04
C THR A 16 18.16 2.35 15.21
N ALA A 17 18.14 3.05 14.08
CA ALA A 17 17.00 3.04 13.17
C ALA A 17 17.01 1.83 12.22
N ASP A 18 15.84 1.28 11.91
CA ASP A 18 15.67 0.25 10.90
C ASP A 18 15.60 0.86 9.49
N PHE A 19 16.68 0.69 8.73
CA PHE A 19 16.82 1.25 7.38
C PHE A 19 15.99 0.53 6.31
N ARG A 20 15.30 -0.57 6.65
CA ARG A 20 14.32 -1.21 5.77
C ARG A 20 13.02 -0.41 5.67
N LYS A 21 12.75 0.45 6.65
CA LYS A 21 11.56 1.30 6.67
C LYS A 21 11.70 2.47 5.68
N GLY A 22 10.59 2.78 5.00
CA GLY A 22 10.42 4.00 4.21
C GLY A 22 10.08 5.21 5.10
N ALA A 23 9.70 6.34 4.49
CA ALA A 23 9.46 7.60 5.19
C ALA A 23 8.48 7.48 6.37
N TYR A 24 7.29 6.91 6.13
CA TYR A 24 6.26 6.68 7.15
C TYR A 24 6.67 5.71 8.27
N GLY A 25 7.65 4.84 8.03
CA GLY A 25 8.15 3.93 9.08
C GLY A 25 9.23 4.59 9.94
N LEU A 26 9.98 5.54 9.37
CA LEU A 26 11.00 6.33 10.05
C LEU A 26 10.42 7.50 10.85
N SER A 27 9.18 7.93 10.55
CA SER A 27 8.47 8.90 11.40
C SER A 27 8.12 8.34 12.79
N GLY A 28 8.11 7.01 12.97
CA GLY A 28 7.86 6.36 14.26
C GLY A 28 8.90 6.71 15.33
N PRO A 29 10.21 6.43 15.10
CA PRO A 29 11.28 6.85 16.01
C PRO A 29 11.29 8.35 16.32
N VAL A 30 10.98 9.21 15.34
CA VAL A 30 10.90 10.66 15.57
C VAL A 30 9.83 11.02 16.60
N ARG A 31 8.62 10.45 16.48
CA ARG A 31 7.52 10.74 17.41
C ARG A 31 7.72 10.09 18.77
N ASN A 32 8.18 8.84 18.79
CA ASN A 32 8.18 8.02 20.00
C ASN A 32 9.43 8.24 20.86
N GLU A 33 10.60 8.35 20.22
CA GLU A 33 11.88 8.42 20.93
C GLU A 33 12.36 9.87 20.99
N MET A 34 12.31 10.59 19.87
CA MET A 34 12.76 11.99 19.86
C MET A 34 11.71 12.97 20.41
N GLN A 35 10.45 12.56 20.53
CA GLN A 35 9.33 13.42 20.96
C GLN A 35 9.24 14.72 20.13
N GLN A 36 9.58 14.64 18.84
CA GLN A 36 9.51 15.76 17.90
C GLN A 36 8.32 15.62 16.95
N ASP A 37 7.80 16.75 16.49
CA ASP A 37 6.81 16.74 15.41
C ASP A 37 7.50 16.49 14.07
N VAL A 38 7.01 15.51 13.33
CA VAL A 38 7.56 15.12 12.02
C VAL A 38 7.06 16.05 10.91
N LEU A 39 5.97 16.78 11.15
CA LEU A 39 5.35 17.69 10.18
C LEU A 39 5.90 19.12 10.26
N SER A 40 6.84 19.39 11.17
CA SER A 40 7.41 20.72 11.41
C SER A 40 8.24 21.29 10.24
N GLY A 41 8.57 20.45 9.25
CA GLY A 41 9.49 20.81 8.16
C GLY A 41 10.97 20.68 8.53
N ASP A 42 11.28 20.24 9.76
CA ASP A 42 12.64 19.95 10.20
C ASP A 42 13.21 18.69 9.52
N VAL A 43 14.53 18.58 9.50
CA VAL A 43 15.24 17.47 8.86
C VAL A 43 15.74 16.50 9.92
N PHE A 44 15.26 15.26 9.88
CA PHE A 44 15.65 14.19 10.79
C PHE A 44 16.67 13.26 10.14
N ILE A 45 17.77 13.01 10.85
CA ILE A 45 18.96 12.34 10.33
C ILE A 45 19.13 11.00 11.01
N PHE A 46 19.21 9.96 10.21
CA PHE A 46 19.43 8.60 10.66
C PHE A 46 20.70 8.04 10.03
N ILE A 47 21.49 7.30 10.81
CA ILE A 47 22.63 6.51 10.29
C ILE A 47 22.35 5.03 10.51
N GLY A 48 22.62 4.22 9.48
CA GLY A 48 22.34 2.78 9.52
C GLY A 48 23.24 2.05 10.52
N ARG A 49 22.83 0.87 10.98
CA ARG A 49 23.63 0.06 11.92
C ARG A 49 25.05 -0.21 11.44
N ARG A 50 25.23 -0.46 10.13
CA ARG A 50 26.54 -0.65 9.48
C ARG A 50 27.32 0.65 9.25
N GLY A 51 26.70 1.81 9.41
CA GLY A 51 27.33 3.13 9.20
C GLY A 51 27.59 3.50 7.73
N ASN A 52 27.31 2.63 6.77
CA ASN A 52 27.56 2.87 5.34
C ASN A 52 26.38 3.55 4.60
N LYS A 53 25.28 3.81 5.29
CA LYS A 53 24.08 4.46 4.76
C LYS A 53 23.56 5.52 5.73
N ILE A 54 23.09 6.63 5.17
CA ILE A 54 22.45 7.73 5.89
C ILE A 54 21.10 8.06 5.23
N LYS A 55 20.10 8.36 6.05
CA LYS A 55 18.76 8.77 5.60
C LYS A 55 18.41 10.12 6.22
N LEU A 56 17.90 11.04 5.40
CA LEU A 56 17.35 12.33 5.82
C LEU A 56 15.86 12.32 5.54
N LEU A 57 15.05 12.47 6.59
CA LEU A 57 13.60 12.56 6.50
C LEU A 57 13.18 14.01 6.72
N GLN A 58 12.38 14.54 5.80
CA GLN A 58 11.79 15.87 5.91
C GLN A 58 10.33 15.81 5.47
N TRP A 59 9.47 16.57 6.14
CA TRP A 59 8.12 16.85 5.65
C TRP A 59 8.16 18.11 4.79
N ASP A 60 7.76 17.98 3.53
CA ASP A 60 7.42 19.10 2.67
C ASP A 60 5.91 19.39 2.78
N SER A 61 5.48 20.56 2.33
CA SER A 61 4.10 21.03 2.34
C SER A 61 3.05 20.00 1.89
N ASP A 62 3.41 19.09 0.99
CA ASP A 62 2.51 18.07 0.43
C ASP A 62 2.94 16.61 0.73
N GLY A 63 4.02 16.36 1.49
CA GLY A 63 4.42 14.99 1.79
C GLY A 63 5.81 14.78 2.33
N PHE A 64 6.15 13.52 2.64
CA PHE A 64 7.49 13.18 3.12
C PHE A 64 8.50 13.10 1.97
N ALA A 65 9.55 13.91 2.06
CA ALA A 65 10.79 13.74 1.32
C ALA A 65 11.77 12.87 2.12
N LEU A 66 12.22 11.78 1.51
CA LEU A 66 13.25 10.91 2.08
C LEU A 66 14.45 10.84 1.15
N TYR A 67 15.59 11.35 1.62
CA TYR A 67 16.86 11.21 0.92
C TYR A 67 17.68 10.08 1.53
N GLU A 68 18.12 9.14 0.69
CA GLU A 68 19.03 8.05 1.08
C GLU A 68 20.36 8.20 0.34
N LYS A 69 21.48 8.15 1.08
CA LYS A 69 22.82 8.09 0.50
C LYS A 69 23.56 6.88 1.06
N GLY A 70 24.06 6.03 0.17
CA GLY A 70 25.00 4.95 0.48
C GLY A 70 26.43 5.34 0.09
N LEU A 71 27.40 4.81 0.83
CA LEU A 71 28.81 4.85 0.45
C LEU A 71 29.21 3.49 -0.12
N GLU A 72 29.89 3.48 -1.27
CA GLU A 72 30.47 2.27 -1.87
C GLU A 72 31.64 1.74 -1.03
N GLN A 73 32.38 2.64 -0.36
CA GLN A 73 33.47 2.32 0.56
C GLN A 73 33.44 3.28 1.77
N GLY A 74 33.77 2.74 2.95
CA GLY A 74 33.83 3.51 4.21
C GLY A 74 32.52 3.59 4.98
N THR A 75 32.54 4.35 6.07
CA THR A 75 31.40 4.56 6.99
C THR A 75 31.27 6.03 7.36
N PHE A 76 30.04 6.53 7.48
CA PHE A 76 29.76 7.85 8.04
C PHE A 76 30.21 7.90 9.51
N GLU A 77 30.79 9.03 9.91
CA GLU A 77 31.14 9.26 11.31
C GLU A 77 29.87 9.41 12.16
N ARG A 78 29.86 8.74 13.31
CA ARG A 78 28.84 8.95 14.35
C ARG A 78 29.37 9.95 15.35
N PRO A 79 28.70 11.10 15.54
CA PRO A 79 29.07 12.01 16.63
C PRO A 79 28.96 11.28 17.97
N PRO A 80 29.79 11.64 18.98
CA PRO A 80 29.78 10.98 20.27
C PRO A 80 28.39 11.06 20.91
N ALA A 81 27.89 9.91 21.38
CA ALA A 81 26.56 9.79 21.97
C ALA A 81 26.43 10.73 23.17
N SER A 82 25.52 11.70 23.06
CA SER A 82 25.03 12.44 24.21
C SER A 82 24.04 11.56 24.99
N HIS A 83 23.81 11.85 26.27
CA HIS A 83 22.80 11.15 27.08
C HIS A 83 21.37 11.30 26.55
N ASN A 84 21.13 12.23 25.61
CA ASN A 84 19.84 12.40 24.95
C ASN A 84 19.66 11.47 23.74
N ASP A 85 18.40 11.10 23.49
CA ASP A 85 17.95 10.30 22.35
C ASP A 85 18.22 10.99 20.99
N HIS A 86 18.36 12.33 21.00
CA HIS A 86 18.71 13.13 19.84
C HIS A 86 19.47 14.41 20.20
N PHE A 87 20.14 15.01 19.22
CA PHE A 87 20.76 16.33 19.34
C PHE A 87 20.69 17.12 18.03
N CYS A 88 20.74 18.44 18.13
CA CYS A 88 20.75 19.33 16.97
C CYS A 88 22.15 19.43 16.37
N ILE A 89 22.25 19.37 15.04
CA ILE A 89 23.49 19.66 14.30
C ILE A 89 23.29 20.84 13.36
N THR A 90 24.38 21.50 12.99
CA THR A 90 24.34 22.58 11.98
C THR A 90 24.42 22.00 10.57
N SER A 91 23.96 22.77 9.58
CA SER A 91 24.08 22.42 8.15
C SER A 91 25.54 22.13 7.76
N GLN A 92 26.48 22.89 8.30
CA GLN A 92 27.92 22.71 8.10
C GLN A 92 28.43 21.39 8.69
N GLN A 93 27.99 21.03 9.90
CA GLN A 93 28.35 19.74 10.53
C GLN A 93 27.84 18.56 9.71
N LEU A 94 26.61 18.64 9.18
CA LEU A 94 26.07 17.63 8.29
C LEU A 94 26.88 17.52 6.98
N GLN A 95 27.34 18.66 6.45
CA GLN A 95 28.19 18.67 5.27
C GLN A 95 29.55 17.98 5.52
N PHE A 96 30.14 18.18 6.70
CA PHE A 96 31.36 17.46 7.10
C PHE A 96 31.15 15.95 7.22
N ILE A 97 30.01 15.51 7.76
CA ILE A 97 29.62 14.09 7.80
C ILE A 97 29.53 13.53 6.37
N PHE A 98 28.98 14.29 5.43
CA PHE A 98 28.90 13.85 4.02
C PHE A 98 30.26 13.80 3.30
N GLN A 99 31.23 14.61 3.74
CA GLN A 99 32.58 14.64 3.21
C GLN A 99 33.52 13.64 3.91
N GLY A 100 33.07 13.02 5.00
CA GLY A 100 33.89 12.08 5.78
C GLY A 100 34.97 12.76 6.64
N VAL A 101 34.78 14.03 6.99
CA VAL A 101 35.70 14.79 7.84
C VAL A 101 35.44 14.46 9.31
N ILE A 102 36.50 14.09 10.04
CA ILE A 102 36.42 13.77 11.48
C ILE A 102 36.08 15.04 12.29
N LEU A 103 34.89 15.08 12.88
CA LEU A 103 34.33 16.24 13.59
C LEU A 103 35.20 16.70 14.77
N LYS A 104 35.98 15.80 15.40
CA LYS A 104 36.90 16.13 16.50
C LYS A 104 38.06 17.05 16.09
N THR A 105 38.40 17.08 14.80
CA THR A 105 39.57 17.81 14.28
C THR A 105 39.21 19.22 13.80
N VAL A 106 37.90 19.50 13.62
CA VAL A 106 37.44 20.79 13.10
C VAL A 106 37.45 21.84 14.22
N ARG A 107 38.56 22.58 14.34
CA ARG A 107 38.65 23.76 15.19
C ARG A 107 38.16 24.98 14.41
N GLN A 108 37.02 25.54 14.80
CA GLN A 108 36.61 26.85 14.30
C GLN A 108 37.57 27.91 14.87
N LYS A 109 38.06 28.79 14.00
CA LYS A 109 38.91 29.92 14.42
C LYS A 109 38.07 30.86 15.29
N SER A 110 38.47 31.03 16.55
CA SER A 110 37.84 31.98 17.47
C SER A 110 37.91 33.39 16.87
N GLY A 111 36.76 33.93 16.46
CA GLY A 111 36.66 35.28 15.87
C GLY A 111 35.68 35.44 14.70
N LEU A 112 35.15 34.35 14.13
CA LEU A 112 34.00 34.44 13.22
C LEU A 112 32.71 34.12 13.98
N PRO A 113 31.62 34.91 13.82
CA PRO A 113 30.35 34.59 14.45
C PRO A 113 29.84 33.27 13.89
N ALA A 114 29.77 32.25 14.75
CA ALA A 114 28.95 31.08 14.48
C ALA A 114 27.49 31.56 14.47
N ASN A 115 26.79 31.37 13.36
CA ASN A 115 25.37 31.67 13.22
C ASN A 115 24.56 30.69 14.07
N ASN A 116 24.68 30.80 15.39
CA ASN A 116 23.77 30.21 16.35
C ASN A 116 22.67 31.24 16.56
N SER A 117 21.64 31.22 15.74
CA SER A 117 20.40 31.93 16.07
C SER A 117 19.71 31.17 17.20
N THR A 118 20.10 31.55 18.41
CA THR A 118 19.38 31.48 19.67
C THR A 118 17.88 31.65 19.45
N ILE A 119 17.11 30.59 19.67
CA ILE A 119 15.70 30.69 20.01
C ILE A 119 15.63 30.35 21.50
N ALA A 120 15.61 31.37 22.34
CA ALA A 120 14.97 31.31 23.64
C ALA A 120 14.74 32.73 24.19
N ILE A 121 13.49 32.93 24.64
CA ILE A 121 12.98 33.98 25.54
C ILE A 121 12.71 35.34 24.89
N LEU A 122 11.42 35.64 24.67
CA LEU A 122 10.72 36.71 25.39
C LEU A 122 9.21 36.65 25.09
N SER A 123 8.49 36.16 26.09
CA SER A 123 7.14 36.60 26.44
C SER A 123 7.17 38.10 26.80
N GLU A 124 6.14 38.82 26.33
CA GLU A 124 5.62 40.12 26.80
C GLU A 124 6.30 41.46 26.38
N ILE A 125 5.43 42.37 25.90
CA ILE A 125 5.47 43.86 25.77
C ILE A 125 6.17 44.49 24.51
N PRO A 126 5.81 45.72 24.03
CA PRO A 126 4.69 46.13 23.15
C PRO A 126 5.11 46.69 21.77
N VAL A 127 4.12 46.85 20.88
CA VAL A 127 4.23 47.26 19.47
C VAL A 127 4.41 48.79 19.32
N ASN A 128 5.61 49.37 19.50
CA ASN A 128 5.89 50.72 18.95
C ASN A 128 7.37 51.17 18.94
N THR A 129 8.32 50.41 18.37
CA THR A 129 9.68 50.97 18.15
C THR A 129 10.50 50.25 17.06
N ALA A 130 9.87 49.78 15.99
CA ALA A 130 10.58 49.19 14.84
C ALA A 130 10.30 49.91 13.50
N PHE A 131 9.43 50.93 13.51
CA PHE A 131 8.99 51.63 12.29
C PHE A 131 9.90 52.82 11.90
N GLN A 132 10.83 53.23 12.77
CA GLN A 132 11.72 54.39 12.55
C GLN A 132 13.11 54.02 12.00
N ALA A 133 13.53 52.76 12.06
CA ALA A 133 14.87 52.35 11.60
C ALA A 133 14.94 51.95 10.11
N ILE A 134 13.80 51.76 9.45
CA ILE A 134 13.72 51.29 8.05
C ILE A 134 13.57 52.46 7.05
N ILE A 135 13.15 53.64 7.52
CA ILE A 135 12.90 54.82 6.65
C ILE A 135 14.20 55.61 6.34
N SER A 136 15.31 55.41 7.05
CA SER A 136 16.54 56.21 6.87
C SER A 136 17.54 55.68 5.84
N MET A 137 17.27 54.57 5.14
CA MET A 137 18.28 53.91 4.29
C MET A 137 17.99 53.92 2.78
N ILE A 138 16.90 54.58 2.33
CA ILE A 138 16.54 54.70 0.91
C ILE A 138 16.55 56.17 0.49
N PHE A 139 17.72 56.79 0.41
CA PHE A 139 17.88 58.06 -0.34
C PHE A 139 19.35 58.31 -0.71
N VAL A 140 19.92 57.51 -1.62
CA VAL A 140 21.19 57.82 -2.30
C VAL A 140 21.17 57.31 -3.76
N LEU A 141 21.00 58.26 -4.70
CA LEU A 141 21.39 58.27 -6.14
C LEU A 141 20.50 57.51 -7.18
N PRO A 142 20.51 57.92 -8.48
CA PRO A 142 20.11 59.22 -9.00
C PRO A 142 19.11 59.14 -10.19
N VAL A 143 18.62 60.32 -10.56
CA VAL A 143 17.73 60.71 -11.67
C VAL A 143 18.06 60.03 -13.01
N ASN A 144 17.24 59.11 -13.49
CA ASN A 144 17.08 58.82 -14.93
C ASN A 144 15.87 57.95 -15.35
N ILE A 145 14.82 57.84 -14.52
CA ILE A 145 13.61 57.07 -14.88
C ILE A 145 12.34 57.95 -14.90
N LEU A 146 12.47 59.27 -14.63
CA LEU A 146 11.29 60.15 -14.57
C LEU A 146 10.65 60.50 -15.93
N GLN A 147 11.22 60.11 -17.06
CA GLN A 147 10.66 60.44 -18.38
C GLN A 147 9.85 59.31 -19.03
N THR A 148 9.92 58.08 -18.50
CA THR A 148 9.15 56.93 -19.03
C THR A 148 7.87 56.64 -18.24
N VAL A 149 7.71 57.21 -17.03
CA VAL A 149 6.55 56.93 -16.16
C VAL A 149 5.35 57.83 -16.46
N SER A 150 5.53 58.99 -17.11
CA SER A 150 4.43 59.90 -17.45
C SER A 150 3.49 59.35 -18.53
N HIS A 151 3.95 58.43 -19.38
CA HIS A 151 3.11 57.83 -20.44
C HIS A 151 2.25 56.66 -19.98
N ILE A 152 2.52 56.04 -18.82
CA ILE A 152 1.75 54.90 -18.30
C ILE A 152 0.57 55.36 -17.42
N ALA A 153 0.56 56.64 -17.01
CA ALA A 153 -0.44 57.20 -16.10
C ALA A 153 -1.82 57.50 -16.73
N SER A 154 -2.05 57.19 -18.01
CA SER A 154 -3.29 57.55 -18.72
C SER A 154 -4.20 56.38 -19.09
N GLY A 155 -3.93 55.17 -18.60
CA GLY A 155 -4.83 54.05 -18.85
C GLY A 155 -4.49 52.83 -18.01
N ASN A 156 -5.04 52.76 -16.81
CA ASN A 156 -5.55 51.53 -16.19
C ASN A 156 -6.12 51.87 -14.81
N SER A 157 -7.34 51.40 -14.55
CA SER A 157 -8.01 51.43 -13.26
C SER A 157 -7.04 51.07 -12.14
N PHE A 158 -6.76 52.02 -11.25
CA PHE A 158 -6.03 51.77 -10.01
C PHE A 158 -6.84 50.77 -9.18
N ILE A 159 -6.51 49.48 -9.31
CA ILE A 159 -7.09 48.43 -8.47
C ILE A 159 -6.54 48.68 -7.08
N ASP A 160 -7.41 49.22 -6.22
CA ASP A 160 -7.07 49.54 -4.84
C ASP A 160 -6.86 48.23 -4.08
N TYR A 161 -5.59 47.82 -3.98
CA TYR A 161 -5.17 46.56 -3.35
C TYR A 161 -5.68 46.41 -1.91
N LYS A 162 -5.99 47.53 -1.24
CA LYS A 162 -6.61 47.54 0.08
C LYS A 162 -8.03 46.97 0.05
N ILE A 163 -8.84 47.38 -0.93
CA ILE A 163 -10.22 46.90 -1.10
C ILE A 163 -10.22 45.41 -1.45
N LEU A 164 -9.31 44.98 -2.33
CA LEU A 164 -9.19 43.57 -2.71
C LEU A 164 -8.81 42.68 -1.51
N PHE A 165 -7.90 43.15 -0.67
CA PHE A 165 -7.49 42.43 0.54
C PHE A 165 -8.62 42.33 1.58
N GLU A 166 -9.41 43.40 1.75
CA GLU A 166 -10.57 43.40 2.63
C GLU A 166 -11.67 42.46 2.13
N GLN A 167 -11.89 42.40 0.81
CA GLN A 167 -12.82 41.44 0.18
C GLN A 167 -12.38 39.99 0.41
N GLU A 168 -11.12 39.65 0.14
CA GLU A 168 -10.55 38.32 0.39
C GLU A 168 -10.69 37.89 1.86
N ARG A 169 -10.47 38.83 2.78
CA ARG A 169 -10.62 38.57 4.22
C ARG A 169 -12.08 38.29 4.58
N SER A 170 -13.02 39.07 4.04
CA SER A 170 -14.45 38.86 4.26
C SER A 170 -14.92 37.50 3.72
N HIS A 171 -14.44 37.11 2.55
CA HIS A 171 -14.77 35.83 1.92
C HIS A 171 -14.21 34.65 2.71
N ASN A 172 -12.99 34.74 3.22
CA ASN A 172 -12.40 33.70 4.09
C ASN A 172 -13.17 33.53 5.41
N ILE A 173 -13.71 34.62 5.97
CA ILE A 173 -14.55 34.56 7.17
C ILE A 173 -15.87 33.84 6.85
N GLU A 174 -16.50 34.17 5.73
CA GLU A 174 -17.74 33.52 5.28
C GLU A 174 -17.55 32.02 5.04
N LEU A 175 -16.48 31.63 4.34
CA LEU A 175 -16.14 30.23 4.10
C LEU A 175 -15.92 29.45 5.41
N ARG A 176 -15.25 30.06 6.40
CA ARG A 176 -15.07 29.44 7.72
C ARG A 176 -16.39 29.23 8.45
N LEU A 177 -17.31 30.20 8.38
CA LEU A 177 -18.66 30.07 8.95
C LEU A 177 -19.45 28.95 8.29
N GLN A 178 -19.37 28.82 6.95
CA GLN A 178 -20.01 27.73 6.22
C GLN A 178 -19.44 26.36 6.59
N ILE A 179 -18.11 26.24 6.73
CA ILE A 179 -17.49 24.99 7.18
C ILE A 179 -17.99 24.62 8.59
N GLN A 180 -18.08 25.59 9.49
CA GLN A 180 -18.56 25.36 10.85
C GLN A 180 -20.03 24.91 10.87
N SER A 181 -20.89 25.51 10.04
CA SER A 181 -22.30 25.11 9.95
C SER A 181 -22.47 23.71 9.37
N LEU A 182 -21.72 23.37 8.31
CA LEU A 182 -21.72 22.02 7.73
C LEU A 182 -21.19 20.97 8.70
N GLN A 183 -20.15 21.29 9.48
CA GLN A 183 -19.64 20.39 10.52
C GLN A 183 -20.69 20.13 11.61
N LEU A 184 -21.44 21.17 12.01
CA LEU A 184 -22.53 21.03 12.98
C LEU A 184 -23.67 20.16 12.43
N GLN A 185 -24.09 20.39 11.18
CA GLN A 185 -25.09 19.56 10.50
C GLN A 185 -24.64 18.10 10.39
N LEU A 186 -23.38 17.84 10.06
CA LEU A 186 -22.85 16.48 10.02
C LEU A 186 -22.78 15.83 11.40
N ALA A 187 -22.46 16.60 12.44
CA ALA A 187 -22.48 16.10 13.82
C ALA A 187 -23.91 15.74 14.26
N GLU A 188 -24.89 16.56 13.89
CA GLU A 188 -26.31 16.31 14.15
C GLU A 188 -26.82 15.08 13.39
N LEU A 189 -26.52 14.97 12.09
CA LEU A 189 -26.88 13.80 11.28
C LEU A 189 -26.23 12.52 11.81
N LYS A 190 -24.94 12.58 12.18
CA LYS A 190 -24.26 11.44 12.82
C LYS A 190 -24.92 11.07 14.16
N LYS A 191 -25.34 12.06 14.95
CA LYS A 191 -26.10 11.84 16.19
C LYS A 191 -27.47 11.21 15.90
N MET A 192 -28.15 11.57 14.81
CA MET A 192 -29.42 10.95 14.41
C MET A 192 -29.25 9.52 13.86
N LEU A 193 -28.19 9.26 13.09
CA LEU A 193 -27.93 7.95 12.46
C LEU A 193 -27.34 6.94 13.44
N PHE A 194 -26.46 7.38 14.33
CA PHE A 194 -25.68 6.51 15.23
C PHE A 194 -25.96 6.75 16.72
N GLY A 195 -26.75 7.74 17.08
CA GLY A 195 -27.20 7.95 18.45
C GLY A 195 -28.31 6.97 18.83
N GLY A 196 -28.24 6.41 20.03
CA GLY A 196 -29.32 5.60 20.58
C GLY A 196 -30.58 6.45 20.80
N ARG A 197 -31.75 5.92 20.44
CA ARG A 197 -33.09 6.51 20.67
C ARG A 197 -33.52 6.59 22.15
N ALA A 198 -32.57 6.68 23.07
CA ALA A 198 -32.83 6.83 24.50
C ALA A 198 -32.12 8.08 24.99
N GLU A 199 -32.89 9.13 25.24
CA GLU A 199 -32.43 10.35 25.87
C GLU A 199 -32.06 10.06 27.32
N LYS A 200 -30.79 9.76 27.58
CA LYS A 200 -30.16 10.11 28.85
C LYS A 200 -29.13 11.18 28.55
N PHE A 201 -29.45 12.42 28.94
CA PHE A 201 -28.55 13.55 28.92
C PHE A 201 -27.27 13.20 29.69
N VAL A 202 -26.14 13.11 29.00
CA VAL A 202 -24.82 13.13 29.64
C VAL A 202 -24.38 14.59 29.61
N THR A 203 -24.51 15.26 30.74
CA THR A 203 -23.97 16.62 30.94
C THR A 203 -22.46 16.53 30.95
N ALA A 204 -21.83 16.86 29.82
CA ALA A 204 -20.41 17.16 29.79
C ALA A 204 -20.21 18.55 30.43
N ASN A 205 -19.45 18.56 31.53
CA ASN A 205 -18.91 19.72 32.23
C ASN A 205 -19.81 20.34 33.31
N ALA A 206 -19.82 19.70 34.47
CA ALA A 206 -20.10 20.38 35.74
C ALA A 206 -18.88 21.26 36.10
N THR A 207 -18.82 22.47 35.56
CA THR A 207 -18.06 23.58 36.16
C THR A 207 -18.59 24.90 35.59
N ALA A 208 -19.20 25.68 36.49
CA ALA A 208 -19.55 27.09 36.36
C ALA A 208 -20.52 27.48 35.22
N VAL A 209 -21.81 27.60 35.53
CA VAL A 209 -22.61 28.84 35.45
C VAL A 209 -23.95 28.58 36.16
N SER A 210 -24.29 29.43 37.11
CA SER A 210 -25.57 29.44 37.83
C SER A 210 -26.74 29.76 36.89
N GLN A 211 -27.69 28.84 36.75
CA GLN A 211 -29.06 29.18 36.39
C GLN A 211 -29.97 28.80 37.56
N PRO A 212 -30.96 29.63 37.95
CA PRO A 212 -31.89 29.29 39.02
C PRO A 212 -32.83 28.18 38.54
N GLU A 213 -33.01 27.15 39.35
CA GLU A 213 -33.94 26.05 39.12
C GLU A 213 -35.37 26.59 39.00
N LEU A 214 -35.99 26.40 37.83
CA LEU A 214 -37.31 26.94 37.48
C LEU A 214 -38.48 26.03 37.91
N PHE A 215 -38.21 24.92 38.60
CA PHE A 215 -39.24 23.99 39.09
C PHE A 215 -38.87 23.45 40.48
N PRO A 216 -39.72 23.66 41.51
CA PRO A 216 -39.55 23.01 42.81
C PRO A 216 -39.88 21.50 42.72
N ASP A 217 -39.10 20.68 43.42
CA ASP A 217 -39.24 19.22 43.48
C ASP A 217 -40.63 18.76 43.96
N ASP A 218 -41.47 18.31 43.02
CA ASP A 218 -42.65 17.50 43.32
C ASP A 218 -42.28 16.01 43.39
N LYS A 219 -42.36 15.48 44.61
CA LYS A 219 -42.19 14.06 44.93
C LYS A 219 -43.25 13.22 44.21
N LEU A 220 -42.83 12.43 43.23
CA LEU A 220 -43.62 11.34 42.66
C LEU A 220 -42.83 10.02 42.71
N GLY A 221 -43.30 9.13 43.58
CA GLY A 221 -43.22 7.67 43.45
C GLY A 221 -41.84 7.01 43.51
N GLN A 222 -41.47 6.49 44.69
CA GLN A 222 -40.52 5.39 44.78
C GLN A 222 -41.08 4.20 43.99
N ILE A 223 -40.43 3.85 42.88
CA ILE A 223 -40.63 2.56 42.22
C ILE A 223 -39.48 1.68 42.69
N ASP A 224 -39.83 0.63 43.44
CA ASP A 224 -38.88 -0.37 43.91
C ASP A 224 -38.12 -0.99 42.74
N VAL A 225 -36.80 -0.79 42.75
CA VAL A 225 -35.88 -1.45 41.84
C VAL A 225 -35.86 -2.94 42.20
N VAL A 226 -36.65 -3.73 41.47
CA VAL A 226 -36.51 -5.19 41.48
C VAL A 226 -35.10 -5.50 40.99
N LYS A 227 -34.27 -6.02 41.90
CA LYS A 227 -32.90 -6.44 41.68
C LYS A 227 -32.80 -7.23 40.39
N THR A 228 -32.04 -6.69 39.43
CA THR A 228 -31.64 -7.38 38.21
C THR A 228 -31.03 -8.73 38.58
N THR A 229 -31.74 -9.81 38.29
CA THR A 229 -31.15 -11.14 38.33
C THR A 229 -30.13 -11.19 37.20
N LEU A 230 -28.85 -11.34 37.54
CA LEU A 230 -27.79 -11.55 36.56
C LEU A 230 -28.11 -12.83 35.77
N VAL A 231 -28.63 -12.66 34.56
CA VAL A 231 -28.77 -13.75 33.60
C VAL A 231 -27.35 -14.25 33.32
N LYS A 232 -27.06 -15.47 33.75
CA LYS A 232 -25.82 -16.18 33.39
C LYS A 232 -25.74 -16.23 31.87
N GLU A 233 -24.70 -15.60 31.35
CA GLU A 233 -24.13 -15.71 30.00
C GLU A 233 -24.98 -16.53 29.02
N TYR A 234 -25.77 -15.83 28.20
CA TYR A 234 -26.38 -16.45 27.02
C TYR A 234 -25.27 -16.72 26.00
N GLN A 235 -24.91 -18.00 25.83
CA GLN A 235 -24.14 -18.42 24.66
C GLN A 235 -25.00 -18.20 23.41
N LYS A 236 -24.80 -17.05 22.75
CA LYS A 236 -25.27 -16.85 21.38
C LYS A 236 -24.57 -17.89 20.52
N GLN A 237 -25.24 -19.00 20.23
CA GLN A 237 -24.88 -19.84 19.09
C GLN A 237 -25.08 -18.98 17.84
N GLN A 238 -24.00 -18.38 17.37
CA GLN A 238 -23.98 -17.74 16.07
C GLN A 238 -24.17 -18.85 15.04
N THR A 239 -25.40 -19.07 14.59
CA THR A 239 -25.64 -19.85 13.40
C THR A 239 -24.95 -19.09 12.27
N LYS A 240 -23.75 -19.53 11.87
CA LYS A 240 -23.04 -18.96 10.73
C LYS A 240 -23.92 -19.22 9.51
N LEU A 241 -24.70 -18.22 9.11
CA LEU A 241 -25.35 -18.20 7.81
C LEU A 241 -24.23 -18.37 6.79
N THR A 242 -24.14 -19.57 6.21
CA THR A 242 -23.15 -19.86 5.18
C THR A 242 -23.60 -19.09 3.95
N VAL A 243 -23.05 -17.89 3.75
CA VAL A 243 -23.25 -17.14 2.52
C VAL A 243 -22.81 -18.06 1.39
N LYS A 244 -23.73 -18.44 0.50
CA LYS A 244 -23.38 -19.18 -0.71
C LYS A 244 -22.34 -18.33 -1.43
N HIS A 245 -21.10 -18.81 -1.48
CA HIS A 245 -20.03 -18.10 -2.15
C HIS A 245 -20.50 -17.78 -3.56
N PRO A 246 -20.32 -16.52 -4.02
CA PRO A 246 -20.59 -16.19 -5.42
C PRO A 246 -19.79 -17.20 -6.24
N GLY A 247 -20.46 -17.85 -7.19
CA GLY A 247 -19.86 -18.90 -8.00
C GLY A 247 -18.58 -18.41 -8.71
N ARG A 248 -17.97 -19.29 -9.50
CA ARG A 248 -16.78 -18.93 -10.27
C ARG A 248 -17.09 -17.72 -11.16
N ASN A 249 -16.15 -16.78 -11.21
CA ASN A 249 -16.28 -15.60 -12.07
C ASN A 249 -16.33 -16.07 -13.54
N PRO A 250 -17.39 -15.74 -14.31
CA PRO A 250 -17.47 -16.13 -15.71
C PRO A 250 -16.33 -15.48 -16.51
N LEU A 251 -15.92 -16.16 -17.58
CA LEU A 251 -14.92 -15.61 -18.50
C LEU A 251 -15.52 -14.41 -19.27
N PRO A 252 -14.72 -13.38 -19.60
CA PRO A 252 -15.20 -12.24 -20.37
C PRO A 252 -15.76 -12.65 -21.73
N GLU A 253 -16.89 -12.05 -22.13
CA GLU A 253 -17.50 -12.31 -23.44
C GLU A 253 -16.71 -11.75 -24.62
N SER A 254 -15.75 -10.85 -24.37
CA SER A 254 -14.90 -10.24 -25.38
C SER A 254 -13.89 -11.21 -26.01
N LEU A 255 -13.65 -12.38 -25.40
CA LEU A 255 -12.73 -13.38 -25.92
C LEU A 255 -13.34 -14.14 -27.09
N ARG A 256 -12.52 -14.44 -28.09
CA ARG A 256 -12.91 -15.28 -29.22
C ARG A 256 -13.34 -16.67 -28.71
N ARG A 257 -14.48 -17.16 -29.18
CA ARG A 257 -15.04 -18.47 -28.83
C ARG A 257 -14.98 -19.43 -30.02
N GLU A 258 -14.34 -20.56 -29.82
CA GLU A 258 -14.36 -21.68 -30.77
C GLU A 258 -15.36 -22.71 -30.27
N VAL A 259 -16.49 -22.84 -30.97
CA VAL A 259 -17.57 -23.78 -30.62
C VAL A 259 -17.26 -25.15 -31.21
N ILE A 260 -17.11 -26.15 -30.34
CA ILE A 260 -16.94 -27.55 -30.71
C ILE A 260 -18.21 -28.28 -30.30
N GLU A 261 -19.02 -28.66 -31.28
CA GLU A 261 -20.22 -29.45 -31.05
C GLU A 261 -19.84 -30.93 -30.95
N LEU A 262 -20.13 -31.57 -29.81
CA LEU A 262 -19.88 -32.99 -29.60
C LEU A 262 -21.21 -33.73 -29.69
N MET A 263 -21.36 -34.55 -30.72
CA MET A 263 -22.53 -35.42 -30.89
C MET A 263 -22.35 -36.72 -30.11
N PRO A 264 -23.42 -37.27 -29.51
CA PRO A 264 -23.36 -38.59 -28.88
C PRO A 264 -23.10 -39.68 -29.92
N LYS A 265 -22.45 -40.77 -29.49
CA LYS A 265 -22.08 -41.90 -30.38
C LYS A 265 -23.28 -42.76 -30.79
N GLU A 266 -24.43 -42.61 -30.14
CA GLU A 266 -25.67 -43.32 -30.46
C GLU A 266 -26.41 -42.64 -31.61
N ASP A 267 -27.09 -43.42 -32.47
CA ASP A 267 -27.85 -42.89 -33.60
C ASP A 267 -29.05 -42.05 -33.12
N VAL A 268 -29.01 -40.74 -33.41
CA VAL A 268 -29.97 -39.73 -32.92
C VAL A 268 -31.02 -39.33 -33.97
N LYS A 269 -31.20 -40.12 -35.04
CA LYS A 269 -32.15 -39.79 -36.11
C LYS A 269 -33.60 -39.86 -35.58
N GLY A 270 -34.21 -38.70 -35.33
CA GLY A 270 -35.63 -38.54 -34.94
C GLY A 270 -35.88 -37.93 -33.55
N LEU A 271 -34.83 -37.58 -32.79
CA LEU A 271 -34.95 -36.98 -31.46
C LEU A 271 -34.64 -35.48 -31.51
N HIS A 272 -35.52 -34.65 -30.94
CA HIS A 272 -35.27 -33.22 -30.81
C HIS A 272 -34.36 -32.93 -29.60
N PRO A 273 -33.40 -32.00 -29.73
CA PRO A 273 -32.55 -31.59 -28.62
C PRO A 273 -33.39 -30.86 -27.56
N VAL A 274 -33.30 -31.28 -26.30
CA VAL A 274 -34.08 -30.72 -25.18
C VAL A 274 -33.32 -29.60 -24.48
N GLY A 275 -32.00 -29.74 -24.40
CA GLY A 275 -31.10 -28.78 -23.77
C GLY A 275 -29.71 -28.83 -24.35
N LYS A 276 -28.86 -27.88 -23.96
CA LYS A 276 -27.44 -27.86 -24.34
C LYS A 276 -26.60 -27.71 -23.08
N GLU A 277 -25.71 -28.66 -22.84
CA GLU A 277 -24.70 -28.55 -21.79
C GLU A 277 -23.45 -27.87 -22.38
N ILE A 278 -23.06 -26.71 -21.83
CA ILE A 278 -21.94 -25.91 -22.33
C ILE A 278 -20.78 -26.02 -21.33
N THR A 279 -19.61 -26.45 -21.79
CA THR A 279 -18.38 -26.45 -21.01
C THR A 279 -17.37 -25.51 -21.65
N GLU A 280 -16.92 -24.49 -20.91
CA GLU A 280 -15.94 -23.52 -21.38
C GLU A 280 -14.53 -23.84 -20.87
N LYS A 281 -13.54 -23.78 -21.76
CA LYS A 281 -12.12 -23.92 -21.42
C LYS A 281 -11.31 -22.79 -22.04
N LEU A 282 -10.42 -22.19 -21.26
CA LEU A 282 -9.54 -21.10 -21.67
C LEU A 282 -8.24 -21.68 -22.26
N GLU A 283 -7.98 -21.36 -23.52
CA GLU A 283 -6.82 -21.83 -24.29
C GLU A 283 -5.95 -20.67 -24.73
N TYR A 284 -4.69 -20.97 -25.03
CA TYR A 284 -3.70 -20.01 -25.44
C TYR A 284 -3.19 -20.31 -26.85
N ARG A 285 -3.22 -19.31 -27.72
CA ARG A 285 -2.46 -19.25 -28.97
C ARG A 285 -1.43 -18.12 -28.82
N PRO A 286 -0.24 -18.19 -29.46
CA PRO A 286 0.73 -17.11 -29.37
C PRO A 286 0.09 -15.74 -29.64
N GLY A 287 0.07 -14.87 -28.62
CA GLY A 287 -0.52 -13.54 -28.68
C GLY A 287 -2.03 -13.43 -28.39
N GLU A 288 -2.78 -14.52 -28.29
CA GLU A 288 -4.24 -14.50 -28.12
C GLU A 288 -4.72 -15.55 -27.11
N LEU A 289 -5.53 -15.13 -26.14
CA LEU A 289 -6.32 -16.02 -25.29
C LEU A 289 -7.70 -16.19 -25.92
N PHE A 290 -8.17 -17.43 -26.01
CA PHE A 290 -9.48 -17.74 -26.58
C PHE A 290 -10.17 -18.84 -25.79
N VAL A 291 -11.48 -18.94 -25.92
CA VAL A 291 -12.30 -19.90 -25.19
C VAL A 291 -12.76 -21.00 -26.13
N LYS A 292 -12.43 -22.25 -25.83
CA LYS A 292 -13.07 -23.41 -26.47
C LYS A 292 -14.36 -23.73 -25.73
N GLN A 293 -15.49 -23.65 -26.43
CA GLN A 293 -16.80 -23.98 -25.91
C GLN A 293 -17.22 -25.36 -26.44
N TYR A 294 -17.28 -26.34 -25.55
CA TYR A 294 -17.82 -27.67 -25.87
C TYR A 294 -19.33 -27.64 -25.67
N VAL A 295 -20.06 -27.67 -26.77
CA VAL A 295 -21.53 -27.70 -26.78
C VAL A 295 -21.97 -29.14 -26.95
N ARG A 296 -22.63 -29.67 -25.93
CA ARG A 296 -23.13 -31.04 -25.89
C ARG A 296 -24.65 -31.01 -25.87
N PRO A 297 -25.33 -31.24 -26.99
CA PRO A 297 -26.79 -31.31 -27.02
C PRO A 297 -27.26 -32.51 -26.19
N GLU A 298 -28.24 -32.27 -25.33
CA GLU A 298 -28.91 -33.29 -24.54
C GLU A 298 -30.13 -33.81 -25.31
N TYR A 299 -30.19 -35.13 -25.48
CA TYR A 299 -31.34 -35.82 -26.05
C TYR A 299 -32.02 -36.67 -24.99
N ILE A 300 -33.35 -36.74 -25.07
CA ILE A 300 -34.15 -37.60 -24.20
C ILE A 300 -34.75 -38.68 -25.09
N LYS A 301 -34.26 -39.92 -24.96
CA LYS A 301 -34.85 -41.07 -25.66
C LYS A 301 -35.98 -41.65 -24.80
N PRO A 302 -37.23 -41.66 -25.28
CA PRO A 302 -38.29 -42.40 -24.60
C PRO A 302 -38.01 -43.90 -24.75
N SER A 303 -37.89 -44.61 -23.62
CA SER A 303 -37.81 -46.07 -23.63
C SER A 303 -39.20 -46.69 -23.83
N ASN A 304 -39.26 -47.85 -24.48
CA ASN A 304 -40.51 -48.54 -24.84
C ASN A 304 -41.38 -48.95 -23.63
N ASP A 305 -40.86 -48.91 -22.40
CA ASP A 305 -41.60 -49.24 -21.17
C ASP A 305 -42.28 -48.03 -20.49
N GLY A 306 -42.17 -46.82 -21.04
CA GLY A 306 -42.90 -45.63 -20.57
C GLY A 306 -42.47 -45.07 -19.19
N LEU A 307 -41.68 -45.81 -18.39
CA LEU A 307 -41.28 -45.40 -17.04
C LEU A 307 -39.88 -44.76 -16.94
N ASN A 308 -38.97 -45.07 -17.87
CA ASN A 308 -37.58 -44.61 -17.81
C ASN A 308 -37.19 -43.89 -19.10
N ALA A 309 -37.02 -42.57 -19.01
CA ALA A 309 -36.42 -41.79 -20.08
C ALA A 309 -34.89 -41.75 -19.88
N SER A 310 -34.12 -42.26 -20.84
CA SER A 310 -32.66 -42.19 -20.77
C SER A 310 -32.15 -40.89 -21.39
N ARG A 311 -31.34 -40.16 -20.62
CA ARG A 311 -30.65 -38.94 -21.04
C ARG A 311 -29.38 -39.33 -21.78
N ILE A 312 -29.32 -39.03 -23.07
CA ILE A 312 -28.18 -39.32 -23.93
C ILE A 312 -27.40 -38.01 -24.12
N ILE A 313 -26.14 -38.01 -23.67
CA ILE A 313 -25.21 -36.87 -23.78
C ILE A 313 -23.88 -37.40 -24.30
N ALA A 314 -23.22 -36.63 -25.16
CA ALA A 314 -21.86 -36.92 -25.57
C ALA A 314 -20.90 -36.88 -24.37
N SER A 315 -20.00 -37.86 -24.27
CA SER A 315 -18.94 -37.83 -23.27
C SER A 315 -17.98 -36.67 -23.56
N LEU A 316 -17.65 -35.87 -22.54
CA LEU A 316 -16.64 -34.82 -22.66
C LEU A 316 -15.27 -35.47 -22.95
N PRO A 317 -14.47 -34.95 -23.89
CA PRO A 317 -13.11 -35.43 -24.10
C PRO A 317 -12.28 -35.25 -22.82
N ALA A 318 -11.32 -36.15 -22.62
CA ALA A 318 -10.43 -36.11 -21.47
C ALA A 318 -9.66 -34.78 -21.45
N MET A 319 -9.84 -34.02 -20.36
CA MET A 319 -9.14 -32.76 -20.14
C MET A 319 -7.98 -32.99 -19.17
N PRO A 320 -6.86 -32.26 -19.29
CA PRO A 320 -5.75 -32.39 -18.34
C PRO A 320 -6.21 -32.12 -16.90
N LEU A 321 -7.07 -31.12 -16.72
CA LEU A 321 -7.65 -30.75 -15.42
C LEU A 321 -9.17 -30.67 -15.53
N GLU A 322 -9.86 -31.63 -14.91
CA GLU A 322 -11.33 -31.74 -14.98
C GLU A 322 -12.04 -30.51 -14.40
N LYS A 323 -11.65 -30.10 -13.19
CA LYS A 323 -12.29 -29.01 -12.42
C LYS A 323 -11.79 -27.62 -12.79
N SER A 324 -10.77 -27.49 -13.63
CA SER A 324 -10.15 -26.22 -13.98
C SER A 324 -10.84 -25.56 -15.18
N VAL A 325 -10.73 -24.23 -15.30
CA VAL A 325 -11.10 -23.49 -16.51
C VAL A 325 -9.97 -23.53 -17.54
N ALA A 326 -8.72 -23.79 -17.12
CA ALA A 326 -7.57 -23.83 -18.02
C ALA A 326 -7.60 -25.06 -18.94
N GLY A 327 -7.39 -24.81 -20.23
CA GLY A 327 -7.15 -25.83 -21.26
C GLY A 327 -5.69 -26.25 -21.34
N ALA A 328 -5.40 -27.22 -22.21
CA ALA A 328 -4.08 -27.85 -22.28
C ALA A 328 -3.01 -26.85 -22.74
N SER A 329 -3.31 -26.07 -23.79
CA SER A 329 -2.38 -25.08 -24.36
C SER A 329 -1.99 -23.98 -23.37
N LEU A 330 -2.94 -23.51 -22.57
CA LEU A 330 -2.68 -22.50 -21.54
C LEU A 330 -1.77 -23.05 -20.45
N LEU A 331 -2.01 -24.27 -19.97
CA LEU A 331 -1.16 -24.91 -18.98
C LEU A 331 0.27 -25.09 -19.52
N THR A 332 0.42 -25.55 -20.76
CA THR A 332 1.73 -25.67 -21.41
C THR A 332 2.43 -24.32 -21.47
N HIS A 333 1.74 -23.26 -21.92
CA HIS A 333 2.33 -21.91 -21.99
C HIS A 333 2.77 -21.39 -20.63
N LEU A 334 1.94 -21.57 -19.59
CA LEU A 334 2.27 -21.16 -18.22
C LEU A 334 3.54 -21.87 -17.70
N LEU A 335 3.67 -23.18 -17.96
CA LEU A 335 4.82 -23.98 -17.55
C LEU A 335 6.09 -23.57 -18.30
N VAL A 336 6.04 -23.52 -19.63
CA VAL A 336 7.19 -23.11 -20.46
C VAL A 336 7.63 -21.70 -20.08
N SER A 337 6.68 -20.76 -19.98
CA SER A 337 7.01 -19.38 -19.62
C SER A 337 7.65 -19.26 -18.23
N LYS A 338 7.25 -20.12 -17.28
CA LYS A 338 7.77 -20.09 -15.90
C LYS A 338 9.14 -20.75 -15.77
N PHE A 339 9.32 -21.92 -16.38
CA PHE A 339 10.50 -22.77 -16.16
C PHE A 339 11.56 -22.65 -17.26
N VAL A 340 11.17 -22.27 -18.48
CA VAL A 340 12.06 -22.12 -19.65
C VAL A 340 12.41 -20.66 -19.92
N ASP A 341 11.43 -19.73 -19.87
CA ASP A 341 11.59 -18.30 -20.23
C ASP A 341 11.79 -17.32 -19.03
N PRO A 342 12.29 -17.80 -17.88
CA PRO A 342 12.25 -17.15 -16.56
C PRO A 342 11.17 -16.09 -16.27
N SER A 343 9.93 -16.27 -16.75
CA SER A 343 8.85 -15.31 -16.52
C SER A 343 8.01 -15.70 -15.31
N ALA A 344 8.10 -14.91 -14.25
CA ALA A 344 7.35 -15.15 -13.02
C ALA A 344 5.82 -15.07 -13.23
N VAL A 345 5.06 -15.84 -12.43
CA VAL A 345 3.58 -15.95 -12.56
C VAL A 345 2.88 -14.60 -12.47
N TYR A 346 3.33 -13.69 -11.59
CA TYR A 346 2.73 -12.34 -11.49
C TYR A 346 2.88 -11.54 -12.79
N ARG A 347 3.99 -11.75 -13.54
CA ARG A 347 4.27 -11.06 -14.80
C ARG A 347 3.36 -11.60 -15.89
N GLN A 348 3.14 -12.91 -15.93
CA GLN A 348 2.19 -13.55 -16.84
C GLN A 348 0.76 -13.06 -16.59
N LEU A 349 0.35 -12.95 -15.33
CA LEU A 349 -0.96 -12.38 -14.95
C LEU A 349 -1.10 -10.91 -15.37
N ALA A 350 -0.03 -10.12 -15.28
CA ALA A 350 -0.04 -8.75 -15.78
C ALA A 350 -0.24 -8.68 -17.30
N ILE A 351 0.30 -9.65 -18.05
CA ILE A 351 0.08 -9.78 -19.49
C ILE A 351 -1.39 -10.15 -19.77
N PHE A 352 -1.95 -11.13 -19.05
CA PHE A 352 -3.36 -11.51 -19.21
C PHE A 352 -4.32 -10.38 -18.84
N LYS A 353 -3.98 -9.58 -17.83
CA LYS A 353 -4.75 -8.40 -17.45
C LYS A 353 -4.84 -7.37 -18.58
N ARG A 354 -3.79 -7.22 -19.40
CA ARG A 354 -3.82 -6.35 -20.60
C ARG A 354 -4.74 -6.89 -21.69
N GLN A 355 -4.95 -8.19 -21.72
CA GLN A 355 -5.89 -8.88 -22.61
C GLN A 355 -7.31 -8.97 -21.99
N ASN A 356 -7.60 -8.16 -20.96
CA ASN A 356 -8.86 -8.15 -20.21
C ASN A 356 -9.21 -9.46 -19.47
N VAL A 357 -8.23 -10.34 -19.26
CA VAL A 357 -8.41 -11.60 -18.53
C VAL A 357 -7.82 -11.46 -17.13
N ASN A 358 -8.70 -11.30 -16.14
CA ASN A 358 -8.31 -11.14 -14.74
C ASN A 358 -8.45 -12.47 -13.98
N ILE A 359 -7.32 -13.13 -13.73
CA ILE A 359 -7.25 -14.40 -12.99
C ILE A 359 -6.45 -14.18 -11.70
N ASN A 360 -6.89 -14.79 -10.61
CA ASN A 360 -6.16 -14.71 -9.34
C ASN A 360 -4.85 -15.53 -9.39
N HIS A 361 -3.80 -15.01 -8.78
CA HIS A 361 -2.51 -15.69 -8.63
C HIS A 361 -2.61 -17.06 -7.95
N SER A 362 -3.48 -17.21 -6.94
CA SER A 362 -3.70 -18.49 -6.28
C SER A 362 -4.23 -19.56 -7.23
N THR A 363 -5.12 -19.18 -8.15
CA THR A 363 -5.71 -20.05 -9.16
C THR A 363 -4.66 -20.55 -10.15
N VAL A 364 -3.83 -19.66 -10.69
CA VAL A 364 -2.76 -20.03 -11.63
C VAL A 364 -1.69 -20.88 -10.94
N SER A 365 -1.33 -20.56 -9.70
CA SER A 365 -0.40 -21.37 -8.90
C SER A 365 -0.94 -22.79 -8.68
N GLY A 366 -2.24 -22.93 -8.38
CA GLY A 366 -2.91 -24.22 -8.29
C GLY A 366 -2.86 -25.00 -9.60
N TRP A 367 -3.16 -24.35 -10.73
CA TRP A 367 -3.08 -24.97 -12.05
C TRP A 367 -1.69 -25.48 -12.39
N ILE A 368 -0.65 -24.70 -12.09
CA ILE A 368 0.74 -25.10 -12.29
C ILE A 368 1.06 -26.32 -11.44
N LYS A 369 0.66 -26.33 -10.17
CA LYS A 369 0.90 -27.47 -9.27
C LYS A 369 0.24 -28.75 -9.78
N ASP A 370 -1.02 -28.66 -10.19
CA ASP A 370 -1.74 -29.83 -10.70
C ASP A 370 -1.18 -30.28 -12.05
N ALA A 371 -0.76 -29.37 -12.92
CA ALA A 371 -0.11 -29.72 -14.18
C ALA A 371 1.26 -30.39 -13.97
N MET A 372 2.02 -30.00 -12.94
CA MET A 372 3.30 -30.65 -12.62
C MET A 372 3.12 -32.09 -12.16
N ARG A 373 2.05 -32.40 -11.41
CA ARG A 373 1.70 -33.79 -11.04
C ARG A 373 1.44 -34.67 -12.27
N LEU A 374 0.91 -34.10 -13.36
CA LEU A 374 0.69 -34.86 -14.60
C LEU A 374 1.99 -35.19 -15.33
N ILE A 375 3.04 -34.39 -15.13
CA ILE A 375 4.36 -34.55 -15.79
C ILE A 375 5.31 -35.43 -14.95
N GLU A 376 5.00 -35.66 -13.68
CA GLU A 376 5.77 -36.50 -12.75
C GLU A 376 6.20 -37.86 -13.33
N PRO A 377 5.34 -38.64 -14.02
CA PRO A 377 5.77 -39.93 -14.59
C PRO A 377 6.84 -39.79 -15.68
N VAL A 378 6.82 -38.68 -16.44
CA VAL A 378 7.85 -38.40 -17.46
C VAL A 378 9.16 -38.03 -16.79
N TYR A 379 9.09 -37.28 -15.68
CA TYR A 379 10.25 -36.96 -14.87
C TYR A 379 10.88 -38.22 -14.26
N ASP A 380 10.07 -39.14 -13.72
CA ASP A 380 10.56 -40.41 -13.17
C ASP A 380 11.24 -41.26 -14.24
N LEU A 381 10.65 -41.35 -15.42
CA LEU A 381 11.25 -42.06 -16.57
C LEU A 381 12.56 -41.41 -17.00
N HIS A 382 12.61 -40.07 -17.04
CA HIS A 382 13.83 -39.34 -17.34
C HIS A 382 14.93 -39.59 -16.29
N CYS A 383 14.57 -39.58 -15.01
CA CYS A 383 15.50 -39.90 -13.93
C CYS A 383 16.02 -41.33 -14.05
N TRP A 384 15.15 -42.29 -14.36
CA TRP A 384 15.55 -43.67 -14.61
C TRP A 384 16.53 -43.79 -15.78
N GLN A 385 16.30 -43.08 -16.89
CA GLN A 385 17.21 -43.04 -18.03
C GLN A 385 18.58 -42.43 -17.68
N VAL A 386 18.58 -41.32 -16.92
CA VAL A 386 19.80 -40.65 -16.48
C VAL A 386 20.63 -41.54 -15.54
N LEU A 387 19.96 -42.22 -14.59
CA LEU A 387 20.61 -43.11 -13.62
C LEU A 387 21.19 -44.39 -14.25
N ASN A 388 20.64 -44.85 -15.37
CA ASN A 388 21.17 -46.00 -16.11
C ASN A 388 22.43 -45.68 -16.94
N THR A 389 22.84 -44.42 -17.01
CA THR A 389 24.03 -44.03 -17.79
C THR A 389 25.31 -44.37 -17.03
N ASN A 390 26.33 -44.90 -17.71
CA ASN A 390 27.60 -45.31 -17.09
C ASN A 390 28.41 -44.15 -16.47
N TYR A 391 28.18 -42.93 -16.93
CA TYR A 391 28.88 -41.73 -16.47
C TYR A 391 27.88 -40.60 -16.19
N LEU A 392 27.87 -40.12 -14.95
CA LEU A 392 27.00 -39.05 -14.50
C LEU A 392 27.84 -37.90 -13.94
N ASN A 393 27.68 -36.71 -14.55
CA ASN A 393 28.19 -35.47 -13.99
C ASN A 393 27.10 -34.82 -13.16
N VAL A 394 27.40 -34.55 -11.90
CA VAL A 394 26.52 -33.85 -10.97
C VAL A 394 27.17 -32.51 -10.64
N ASP A 395 26.43 -31.41 -10.72
CA ASP A 395 26.89 -30.09 -10.31
C ASP A 395 25.89 -29.51 -9.31
N GLU A 396 26.38 -28.84 -8.27
CA GLU A 396 25.54 -28.32 -7.20
C GLU A 396 25.21 -26.85 -7.45
N THR A 397 23.93 -26.53 -7.62
CA THR A 397 23.45 -25.15 -7.68
C THR A 397 22.63 -24.83 -6.43
N THR A 398 23.08 -23.84 -5.65
CA THR A 398 22.39 -23.44 -4.41
C THR A 398 21.30 -22.41 -4.69
N ILE A 399 20.08 -22.65 -4.17
CA ILE A 399 18.95 -21.72 -4.27
C ILE A 399 18.38 -21.49 -2.87
N LYS A 400 18.02 -20.23 -2.57
CA LYS A 400 17.39 -19.88 -1.29
C LYS A 400 15.91 -20.26 -1.31
N VAL A 401 15.50 -21.13 -0.40
CA VAL A 401 14.11 -21.59 -0.26
C VAL A 401 13.50 -21.05 1.04
N LEU A 402 12.19 -20.89 1.06
CA LEU A 402 11.46 -20.49 2.26
C LEU A 402 10.93 -21.75 2.96
N ASP A 403 11.51 -22.07 4.11
CA ASP A 403 11.09 -23.20 4.95
C ASP A 403 9.88 -22.80 5.81
N LYS A 404 8.89 -23.69 5.94
CA LYS A 404 7.66 -23.42 6.70
C LYS A 404 7.92 -23.38 8.20
N ASP A 405 8.90 -24.13 8.67
CA ASP A 405 9.19 -24.28 10.10
C ASP A 405 10.13 -23.18 10.62
N LYS A 406 10.75 -22.40 9.73
CA LYS A 406 11.67 -21.32 10.08
C LYS A 406 11.16 -19.98 9.57
N ASN A 407 10.94 -19.05 10.50
CA ASN A 407 10.40 -17.71 10.25
C ASN A 407 11.36 -16.75 9.48
N LYS A 408 12.43 -17.27 8.88
CA LYS A 408 13.42 -16.55 8.07
C LYS A 408 13.75 -17.40 6.84
N PRO A 409 13.97 -16.79 5.65
CA PRO A 409 14.45 -17.54 4.49
C PRO A 409 15.78 -18.18 4.85
N HIS A 410 15.80 -19.51 4.91
CA HIS A 410 16.96 -20.29 5.29
C HIS A 410 17.58 -20.89 4.02
N ILE A 411 18.89 -21.07 4.01
CA ILE A 411 19.55 -21.87 2.97
C ILE A 411 19.31 -23.33 3.39
N GLN A 412 18.34 -23.98 2.76
CA GLN A 412 18.04 -25.42 2.79
C GLN A 412 17.56 -25.71 1.36
N ASP A 413 18.12 -26.63 0.57
CA ASP A 413 18.85 -27.86 0.88
C ASP A 413 20.18 -27.95 0.13
N THR A 414 21.14 -28.63 0.74
CA THR A 414 22.40 -29.05 0.12
C THR A 414 22.16 -30.42 -0.49
N ILE A 415 22.10 -30.52 -1.83
CA ILE A 415 22.25 -31.80 -2.52
C ILE A 415 23.66 -31.78 -3.09
N GLY A 416 24.58 -32.34 -2.31
CA GLY A 416 26.01 -32.35 -2.62
C GLY A 416 26.33 -33.19 -3.86
N CYS A 417 27.29 -32.72 -4.64
CA CYS A 417 27.86 -33.46 -5.76
C CYS A 417 28.64 -34.69 -5.27
N ILE A 418 28.22 -35.87 -5.71
CA ILE A 418 29.02 -37.09 -5.70
C ILE A 418 29.23 -37.48 -7.16
N THR A 419 30.47 -37.50 -7.63
CA THR A 419 30.80 -38.15 -8.90
C THR A 419 30.74 -39.66 -8.67
N ILE A 420 29.67 -40.31 -9.12
CA ILE A 420 29.57 -41.77 -9.11
C ILE A 420 29.97 -42.24 -10.50
N ARG A 421 31.20 -42.75 -10.63
CA ARG A 421 31.55 -43.64 -11.75
C ARG A 421 31.04 -45.03 -11.39
N ASN A 422 30.06 -45.54 -12.14
CA ASN A 422 29.77 -46.96 -12.10
C ASN A 422 30.85 -47.65 -12.95
N GLU A 423 31.86 -48.21 -12.30
CA GLU A 423 32.75 -49.20 -12.90
C GLU A 423 31.97 -50.51 -13.05
N ASN A 424 31.42 -50.72 -14.24
CA ASN A 424 31.08 -52.06 -14.75
C ASN A 424 32.07 -52.41 -15.85
#